data_AF-A0A966NI13-F1
#
_entry.id   AF-A0A966NI13-F1
#
_cell.length_a   1.000
_cell.length_b   1.000
_cell.length_c   1.000
_cell.angle_alpha   90.00
_cell.angle_beta   90.00
_cell.angle_gamma   90.00
#
_symmetry.space_group_name_H-M   'P 1'
#
loop_
_entity.id
_entity.type
_entity.pdbx_description
1 polymer ?
#
loop_
_entity_poly.entity_id
_entity_poly.type
_entity_poly.pdbx_seq_one_letter_code
_entity_poly.pdbx_strand_id
1 'polypeptide(L)'
;MRAPRSSPPRRNAPTASPHRSPCASTTDSVLITPLLAPDTSLLDVAPASIALSALKPAEDGDGMVLRVLNPDDGTVEASVGFAVAIGEVSPVRLDETPSEEPFEFEGTRLRFPIGPHRLRSFRIRPA
;
A
#
# COMPACT_ATOMS: atom_id res chain seq x y z
N MET A 1 -6.85 68.36 26.32
CA MET A 1 -6.45 67.04 26.86
C MET A 1 -7.54 66.00 26.57
N ARG A 2 -7.37 65.14 25.55
CA ARG A 2 -7.82 63.73 25.56
C ARG A 2 -7.17 63.01 24.37
N ALA A 3 -6.65 61.81 24.66
CA ALA A 3 -5.68 61.05 23.87
C ALA A 3 -6.26 60.35 22.62
N PRO A 4 -5.42 59.88 21.68
CA PRO A 4 -5.85 59.18 20.46
C PRO A 4 -5.83 57.63 20.58
N ARG A 5 -6.71 57.02 19.78
CA ARG A 5 -6.72 55.67 19.15
C ARG A 5 -6.50 54.41 20.03
N SER A 6 -7.43 53.45 19.89
CA SER A 6 -7.06 52.03 19.77
C SER A 6 -8.12 51.25 18.98
N SER A 7 -7.77 50.83 17.76
CA SER A 7 -8.50 49.81 17.01
C SER A 7 -8.27 48.43 17.65
N PRO A 8 -9.25 47.51 17.63
CA PRO A 8 -9.02 46.15 18.14
C PRO A 8 -8.20 45.32 17.14
N PRO A 9 -7.38 44.36 17.60
CA PRO A 9 -6.67 43.46 16.70
C PRO A 9 -7.63 42.41 16.10
N ARG A 10 -7.50 42.19 14.79
CA ARG A 10 -8.06 41.03 14.07
C ARG A 10 -7.37 39.76 14.57
N ARG A 11 -8.14 38.79 15.07
CA ARG A 11 -7.67 37.45 15.39
C ARG A 11 -7.65 36.62 14.10
N ASN A 12 -6.47 36.23 13.64
CA ASN A 12 -6.28 35.14 12.68
C ASN A 12 -5.53 34.00 13.39
N ALA A 13 -6.13 32.81 13.42
CA ALA A 13 -5.50 31.51 13.14
C ALA A 13 -6.47 30.37 13.52
N PRO A 14 -6.73 29.39 12.64
CA PRO A 14 -7.43 28.17 12.99
C PRO A 14 -6.45 27.26 13.76
N THR A 15 -6.77 26.92 15.00
CA THR A 15 -6.06 25.87 15.73
C THR A 15 -6.71 24.55 15.32
N ALA A 16 -6.11 23.86 14.36
CA ALA A 16 -6.46 22.47 14.07
C ALA A 16 -6.19 21.65 15.33
N SER A 17 -7.25 21.18 15.98
CA SER A 17 -7.12 20.16 17.03
C SER A 17 -6.68 18.86 16.37
N PRO A 18 -5.59 18.21 16.83
CA PRO A 18 -5.33 16.86 16.41
C PRO A 18 -6.46 15.97 16.95
N HIS A 19 -7.15 15.26 16.05
CA HIS A 19 -8.01 14.13 16.41
C HIS A 19 -7.12 13.09 17.11
N ARG A 20 -7.05 13.17 18.44
CA ARG A 20 -6.48 12.10 19.27
C ARG A 20 -7.51 10.99 19.36
N SER A 21 -7.45 10.04 18.45
CA SER A 21 -8.02 8.71 18.67
C SER A 21 -7.11 7.98 19.66
N PRO A 22 -7.60 7.54 20.84
CA PRO A 22 -6.82 6.66 21.70
C PRO A 22 -6.81 5.26 21.08
N CYS A 23 -5.66 4.83 20.56
CA CYS A 23 -5.38 3.42 20.30
C CYS A 23 -4.93 2.81 21.62
N ALA A 24 -5.85 2.17 22.34
CA ALA A 24 -5.50 1.29 23.45
C ALA A 24 -5.59 -0.14 22.94
N SER A 25 -4.45 -0.76 22.67
CA SER A 25 -4.34 -2.19 22.44
C SER A 25 -4.19 -2.87 23.81
N THR A 26 -5.18 -3.68 24.18
CA THR A 26 -5.05 -4.64 25.28
C THR A 26 -4.18 -5.79 24.79
N THR A 27 -2.99 -5.95 25.36
CA THR A 27 -2.11 -7.07 25.07
C THR A 27 -2.52 -8.26 25.94
N ASP A 28 -3.21 -9.23 25.33
CA ASP A 28 -3.28 -10.58 25.89
C ASP A 28 -2.08 -11.35 25.29
N SER A 29 -1.01 -11.50 26.05
CA SER A 29 0.25 -12.07 25.58
C SER A 29 0.16 -13.58 25.51
N VAL A 30 -0.27 -14.11 24.37
CA VAL A 30 0.27 -15.38 23.88
C VAL A 30 1.68 -15.08 23.35
N LEU A 31 2.69 -15.85 23.79
CA LEU A 31 4.05 -15.73 23.28
C LEU A 31 4.11 -16.20 21.82
N ILE A 32 3.63 -15.36 20.91
CA ILE A 32 3.77 -15.52 19.46
C ILE A 32 4.99 -14.71 19.07
N THR A 33 6.06 -15.38 18.62
CA THR A 33 7.16 -14.69 17.94
C THR A 33 6.63 -14.18 16.60
N PRO A 34 6.58 -12.86 16.36
CA PRO A 34 6.06 -12.33 15.11
C PRO A 34 7.02 -12.69 13.96
N LEU A 35 6.44 -13.01 12.81
CA LEU A 35 7.22 -13.34 11.60
C LEU A 35 8.05 -12.15 11.09
N LEU A 36 7.55 -10.93 11.32
CA LEU A 36 8.22 -9.69 10.95
C LEU A 36 8.64 -8.93 12.20
N ALA A 37 9.81 -8.30 12.13
CA ALA A 37 10.23 -7.36 13.16
C ALA A 37 9.27 -6.15 13.20
N PRO A 38 9.16 -5.47 14.36
CA PRO A 38 8.45 -4.20 14.43
C PRO A 38 8.91 -3.23 13.34
N ASP A 39 8.00 -2.37 12.89
CA ASP A 39 8.25 -1.33 11.87
C ASP A 39 8.69 -1.83 10.49
N THR A 40 8.61 -3.15 10.22
CA THR A 40 8.86 -3.72 8.90
C THR A 40 7.59 -3.68 8.05
N SER A 41 7.63 -2.98 6.91
CA SER A 41 6.53 -2.97 5.94
C SER A 41 6.34 -4.36 5.32
N LEU A 42 5.14 -4.94 5.43
CA LEU A 42 4.82 -6.21 4.77
C LEU A 42 5.00 -6.14 3.24
N LEU A 43 4.51 -5.05 2.64
CA LEU A 43 4.64 -4.71 1.23
C LEU A 43 5.07 -3.26 1.04
N ASP A 44 5.85 -3.02 0.00
CA ASP A 44 6.22 -1.70 -0.50
C ASP A 44 5.78 -1.58 -1.96
N VAL A 45 4.99 -0.56 -2.32
CA VAL A 45 4.50 -0.35 -3.69
C VAL A 45 5.06 0.96 -4.23
N ALA A 46 5.69 0.91 -5.40
CA ALA A 46 6.29 2.08 -6.05
C ALA A 46 5.95 2.12 -7.55
N PRO A 47 5.86 3.31 -8.17
CA PRO A 47 5.84 4.63 -7.50
C PRO A 47 4.55 4.83 -6.68
N ALA A 48 4.53 5.86 -5.83
CA ALA A 48 3.40 6.15 -4.94
C ALA A 48 2.08 6.46 -5.67
N SER A 49 2.10 6.72 -7.00
CA SER A 49 0.88 6.88 -7.79
C SER A 49 0.17 5.55 -8.06
N ILE A 50 0.86 4.41 -7.93
CA ILE A 50 0.24 3.09 -8.09
C ILE A 50 -0.57 2.74 -6.85
N ALA A 51 -1.86 2.48 -7.06
CA ALA A 51 -2.77 2.12 -5.97
C ALA A 51 -2.81 0.61 -5.77
N LEU A 52 -2.57 0.15 -4.53
CA LEU A 52 -2.87 -1.21 -4.12
C LEU A 52 -4.39 -1.36 -4.00
N SER A 53 -5.00 -2.07 -4.95
CA SER A 53 -6.45 -2.23 -5.03
C SER A 53 -6.96 -3.49 -4.33
N ALA A 54 -6.14 -4.55 -4.27
CA ALA A 54 -6.47 -5.75 -3.53
C ALA A 54 -5.21 -6.49 -3.09
N LEU A 55 -5.29 -7.06 -1.89
CA LEU A 55 -4.45 -8.14 -1.43
C LEU A 55 -5.36 -9.11 -0.68
N LYS A 56 -5.57 -10.29 -1.25
CA LYS A 56 -6.51 -11.27 -0.71
C LYS A 56 -6.01 -12.70 -0.92
N PRO A 57 -6.51 -13.70 -0.18
CA PRO A 57 -6.33 -15.09 -0.56
C PRO A 57 -6.84 -15.35 -1.99
N ALA A 58 -6.18 -16.25 -2.70
CA ALA A 58 -6.68 -16.77 -3.98
C ALA A 58 -8.02 -17.50 -3.77
N GLU A 59 -8.87 -17.52 -4.78
CA GLU A 59 -10.22 -18.14 -4.70
C GLU A 59 -10.16 -19.65 -4.44
N ASP A 60 -9.14 -20.32 -4.95
CA ASP A 60 -8.87 -21.74 -4.70
C ASP A 60 -8.10 -22.00 -3.38
N GLY A 61 -7.76 -20.94 -2.64
CA GLY A 61 -7.03 -21.01 -1.37
C GLY A 61 -5.52 -21.23 -1.49
N ASP A 62 -4.96 -21.35 -2.70
CA ASP A 62 -3.54 -21.59 -2.90
C ASP A 62 -2.78 -20.27 -3.19
N GLY A 63 -2.24 -19.66 -2.15
CA GLY A 63 -1.50 -18.40 -2.24
C GLY A 63 -2.41 -17.17 -2.15
N MET A 64 -1.91 -16.04 -2.65
CA MET A 64 -2.57 -14.74 -2.55
C MET A 64 -2.65 -14.05 -3.90
N VAL A 65 -3.69 -13.25 -4.10
CA VAL A 65 -3.81 -12.33 -5.22
C VAL A 65 -3.46 -10.92 -4.77
N LEU A 66 -2.41 -10.38 -5.39
CA LEU A 66 -1.99 -8.99 -5.32
C LEU A 66 -2.53 -8.26 -6.57
N ARG A 67 -3.18 -7.11 -6.37
CA ARG A 67 -3.70 -6.32 -7.48
C ARG A 67 -3.41 -4.84 -7.32
N VAL A 68 -2.84 -4.25 -8.36
CA VAL A 68 -2.57 -2.83 -8.42
C VAL A 68 -3.29 -2.15 -9.58
N LEU A 69 -3.55 -0.85 -9.42
CA LEU A 69 -4.13 0.03 -10.43
C LEU A 69 -3.15 1.16 -10.72
N ASN A 70 -2.97 1.45 -12.01
CA ASN A 70 -2.38 2.71 -12.45
C ASN A 70 -3.52 3.72 -12.73
N PRO A 71 -3.69 4.75 -11.89
CA PRO A 71 -4.69 5.79 -12.09
C PRO A 71 -4.25 6.89 -13.07
N ASP A 72 -2.98 6.88 -13.50
CA ASP A 72 -2.41 7.92 -14.35
C ASP A 72 -2.73 7.68 -15.83
N ASP A 73 -2.61 8.75 -16.64
CA ASP A 73 -2.85 8.72 -18.10
C ASP A 73 -1.69 8.13 -18.91
N GLY A 74 -0.55 7.82 -18.27
CA GLY A 74 0.63 7.24 -18.90
C GLY A 74 0.92 5.81 -18.44
N THR A 75 1.76 5.09 -19.19
CA THR A 75 2.34 3.83 -18.72
C THR A 75 3.36 4.10 -17.62
N VAL A 76 3.31 3.31 -16.55
CA VAL A 76 4.21 3.42 -15.39
C VAL A 76 4.97 2.11 -15.20
N GLU A 77 6.27 2.21 -14.92
CA GLU A 77 7.07 1.08 -14.44
C GLU A 77 6.84 0.93 -12.93
N ALA A 78 6.02 -0.06 -12.56
CA ALA A 78 5.65 -0.32 -11.17
C ALA A 78 6.54 -1.39 -10.56
N SER A 79 6.63 -1.38 -9.23
CA SER A 79 7.31 -2.43 -8.47
C SER A 79 6.65 -2.67 -7.12
N VAL A 80 6.73 -3.92 -6.67
CA VAL A 80 6.25 -4.35 -5.36
C VAL A 80 7.36 -5.10 -4.64
N GLY A 81 7.72 -4.64 -3.44
CA GLY A 81 8.64 -5.33 -2.54
C GLY A 81 7.88 -6.13 -1.49
N PHE A 82 8.38 -7.31 -1.15
CA PHE A 82 7.84 -8.18 -0.11
C PHE A 82 8.83 -8.32 1.05
N ALA A 83 8.34 -8.27 2.29
CA ALA A 83 9.18 -8.52 3.47
C ALA A 83 9.38 -10.03 3.77
N VAL A 84 8.66 -10.89 3.06
CA VAL A 84 8.76 -12.35 3.18
C VAL A 84 9.30 -12.94 1.88
N ALA A 85 9.91 -14.12 1.97
CA ALA A 85 10.32 -14.87 0.80
C ALA A 85 9.09 -15.32 0.00
N ILE A 86 9.11 -15.07 -1.30
CA ILE A 86 8.07 -15.49 -2.25
C ILE A 86 8.70 -16.55 -3.15
N GLY A 87 8.12 -17.74 -3.18
CA GLY A 87 8.59 -18.86 -3.97
C GLY A 87 8.12 -18.78 -5.43
N GLU A 88 6.94 -18.21 -5.67
CA GLU A 88 6.37 -18.11 -7.02
C GLU A 88 5.55 -16.84 -7.19
N VAL A 89 5.66 -16.22 -8.37
CA VAL A 89 4.80 -15.13 -8.83
C VAL A 89 4.32 -15.48 -10.24
N SER A 90 3.02 -15.39 -10.48
CA SER A 90 2.44 -15.56 -11.82
C SER A 90 1.41 -14.46 -12.12
N PRO A 91 1.38 -13.90 -13.35
CA PRO A 91 0.42 -12.89 -13.73
C PRO A 91 -0.93 -13.55 -13.97
N VAL A 92 -2.00 -12.92 -13.47
CA VAL A 92 -3.36 -13.43 -13.59
C VAL A 92 -4.32 -12.32 -14.02
N ARG A 93 -5.44 -12.74 -14.60
CA ARG A 93 -6.55 -11.86 -14.95
C ARG A 93 -7.39 -11.54 -13.71
N LEU A 94 -8.43 -10.73 -13.89
CA LEU A 94 -9.33 -10.32 -12.79
C LEU A 94 -10.04 -11.53 -12.14
N ASP A 95 -10.34 -12.55 -12.94
CA ASP A 95 -10.96 -13.83 -12.58
C ASP A 95 -9.92 -14.90 -12.18
N GLU A 96 -8.69 -14.49 -11.85
CA GLU A 96 -7.57 -15.34 -11.40
C GLU A 96 -7.08 -16.38 -12.41
N THR A 97 -7.58 -16.34 -13.66
CA THR A 97 -7.06 -17.16 -14.74
C THR A 97 -5.67 -16.68 -15.19
N PRO A 98 -4.79 -17.58 -15.68
CA PRO A 98 -3.44 -17.18 -16.11
C PRO A 98 -3.45 -16.07 -17.18
N SER A 99 -2.46 -15.20 -17.10
CA SER A 99 -2.16 -14.16 -18.07
C SER A 99 -0.73 -14.36 -18.60
N GLU A 100 -0.40 -13.72 -19.73
CA GLU A 100 0.96 -13.72 -20.30
C GLU A 100 1.61 -12.34 -20.25
N GLU A 101 1.09 -11.43 -19.40
CA GLU A 101 1.64 -10.09 -19.30
C GLU A 101 3.05 -10.08 -18.69
N PRO A 102 3.97 -9.26 -19.24
CA PRO A 102 5.38 -9.28 -18.85
C PRO A 102 5.58 -8.75 -17.43
N PHE A 103 6.52 -9.35 -16.72
CA PHE A 103 7.00 -8.93 -15.41
C PHE A 103 8.40 -9.51 -15.16
N GLU A 104 9.10 -8.97 -14.18
CA GLU A 104 10.36 -9.48 -13.66
C GLU A 104 10.20 -9.72 -12.16
N PHE A 105 10.73 -10.84 -11.66
CA PHE A 105 10.75 -11.14 -10.23
C PHE A 105 12.12 -11.62 -9.80
N GLU A 106 12.76 -10.89 -8.90
CA GLU A 106 14.08 -11.20 -8.37
C GLU A 106 14.11 -11.01 -6.85
N GLY A 107 14.53 -12.05 -6.12
CA GLY A 107 14.60 -12.06 -4.66
C GLY A 107 13.22 -11.85 -4.02
N THR A 108 12.94 -10.61 -3.61
CA THR A 108 11.65 -10.20 -3.03
C THR A 108 11.04 -8.99 -3.73
N ARG A 109 11.48 -8.70 -4.97
CA ARG A 109 11.03 -7.54 -5.73
C ARG A 109 10.41 -7.98 -7.05
N LEU A 110 9.14 -7.63 -7.23
CA LEU A 110 8.37 -7.76 -8.47
C LEU A 110 8.41 -6.42 -9.21
N ARG A 111 8.64 -6.42 -10.52
CA ARG A 111 8.64 -5.24 -11.41
C ARG A 111 7.81 -5.51 -12.65
N PHE A 112 7.04 -4.54 -13.12
CA PHE A 112 6.20 -4.69 -14.32
C PHE A 112 5.74 -3.34 -14.88
N PRO A 113 5.56 -3.24 -16.20
CA PRO A 113 4.87 -2.11 -16.81
C PRO A 113 3.36 -2.21 -16.56
N ILE A 114 2.71 -1.07 -16.31
CA ILE A 114 1.26 -0.97 -16.22
C ILE A 114 0.75 0.20 -17.06
N GLY A 115 -0.06 -0.10 -18.06
CA GLY A 115 -0.64 0.91 -18.95
C GLY A 115 -1.58 1.89 -18.23
N PRO A 116 -2.03 2.95 -18.91
CA PRO A 116 -2.87 3.97 -18.30
C PRO A 116 -4.26 3.45 -17.96
N HIS A 117 -4.76 3.79 -16.77
CA HIS A 117 -6.06 3.32 -16.27
C HIS A 117 -6.22 1.79 -16.36
N ARG A 118 -5.14 1.05 -16.06
CA ARG A 118 -5.12 -0.43 -16.10
C ARG A 118 -4.85 -1.04 -14.74
N LEU A 119 -5.39 -2.25 -14.57
CA LEU A 119 -5.08 -3.14 -13.48
C LEU A 119 -4.00 -4.13 -13.89
N ARG A 120 -3.15 -4.51 -12.93
CA ARG A 120 -2.30 -5.71 -13.01
C ARG A 120 -2.58 -6.56 -11.79
N SER A 121 -2.83 -7.85 -12.01
CA SER A 121 -2.99 -8.83 -10.92
C SER A 121 -1.92 -9.89 -11.00
N PHE A 122 -1.44 -10.31 -9.85
CA PHE A 122 -0.45 -11.36 -9.70
C PHE A 122 -0.93 -12.32 -8.63
N ARG A 123 -0.76 -13.61 -8.88
CA ARG A 123 -0.80 -14.62 -7.85
C ARG A 123 0.60 -14.78 -7.28
N ILE A 124 0.70 -14.75 -5.95
CA ILE A 124 1.96 -14.89 -5.22
C ILE A 124 1.83 -16.06 -4.24
N ARG A 125 2.87 -16.90 -4.17
CA ARG A 125 2.98 -18.00 -3.21
C ARG A 125 4.20 -17.78 -2.32
N PRO A 126 4.04 -17.71 -0.99
CA PRO A 126 5.17 -17.70 -0.06
C PRO A 126 6.07 -18.92 -0.29
N ALA A 127 7.36 -18.77 -0.02
CA ALA A 127 8.35 -19.86 -0.08
C ALA A 127 8.19 -20.85 1.08
#